data_AF-A0A3P7N0H6-F1
#
_entry.id   AF-A0A3P7N0H6-F1
#
_cell.length_a   1.000
_cell.length_b   1.000
_cell.length_c   1.000
_cell.angle_alpha   90.00
_cell.angle_beta   90.00
_cell.angle_gamma   90.00
#
_symmetry.space_group_name_H-M   'P 1'
#
loop_
_entity.id
_entity.type
_entity.pdbx_description
1 polymer ?
#
loop_
_entity_poly.entity_id
_entity_poly.type
_entity_poly.pdbx_seq_one_letter_code
_entity_poly.pdbx_strand_id
1 'polypeptide(L)'
;MKPNDHILLFVKGRTVFEFCSLNSIEKKAMAIVFNTTGNEPAPSISSAQSIFLQSYGACATYLPTLYYLGMCCISLGDKENAKKYLTEATSQTAEGCYRGVQADCTNLLKQCK
;
A
#
# COMPACT_ATOMS: atom_id res chain seq x y z
N MET A 1 -7.50 5.85 -18.28
CA MET A 1 -7.15 4.63 -17.51
C MET A 1 -8.46 3.93 -17.14
N LYS A 2 -8.54 2.60 -17.16
CA LYS A 2 -9.79 1.87 -16.82
C LYS A 2 -9.94 1.80 -15.28
N PRO A 3 -11.17 1.77 -14.73
CA PRO A 3 -11.37 1.75 -13.27
C PRO A 3 -10.68 0.59 -12.53
N ASN A 4 -10.55 -0.57 -13.17
CA ASN A 4 -9.92 -1.76 -12.61
C ASN A 4 -8.46 -1.95 -13.05
N ASP A 5 -7.84 -0.90 -13.59
CA ASP A 5 -6.42 -0.91 -13.93
C ASP A 5 -5.59 -1.03 -12.64
N HIS A 6 -4.66 -1.99 -12.58
CA HIS A 6 -3.87 -2.24 -11.38
C HIS A 6 -3.04 -1.02 -10.94
N ILE A 7 -2.57 -0.17 -11.87
CA ILE A 7 -1.85 1.06 -11.52
C ILE A 7 -2.81 2.07 -10.88
N LEU A 8 -4.03 2.20 -11.41
CA LEU A 8 -5.03 3.07 -10.83
C LEU A 8 -5.44 2.62 -9.43
N LEU A 9 -5.67 1.31 -9.26
CA LEU A 9 -5.98 0.70 -7.97
C LEU A 9 -4.82 0.88 -6.98
N PHE A 10 -3.58 0.64 -7.41
CA PHE A 10 -2.38 0.89 -6.61
C PHE A 10 -2.30 2.35 -6.14
N VAL A 11 -2.44 3.32 -7.04
CA VAL A 11 -2.39 4.74 -6.69
C VAL A 11 -3.48 5.09 -5.69
N LYS A 12 -4.70 4.60 -5.92
CA LYS A 12 -5.83 4.80 -4.99
C LYS A 12 -5.54 4.21 -3.60
N GLY A 13 -5.02 2.99 -3.54
CA GLY A 13 -4.65 2.33 -2.29
C GLY A 13 -3.54 3.08 -1.56
N ARG A 14 -2.51 3.53 -2.29
CA ARG A 14 -1.40 4.30 -1.75
C ARG A 14 -1.86 5.63 -1.16
N THR A 15 -2.74 6.36 -1.86
CA THR A 15 -3.31 7.61 -1.33
C THR A 15 -4.05 7.38 -0.01
N VAL A 16 -4.90 6.35 0.07
CA VAL A 16 -5.62 6.02 1.32
C VAL A 16 -4.65 5.63 2.44
N PHE A 17 -3.61 4.85 2.11
CA PHE A 17 -2.58 4.44 3.07
C PHE A 17 -1.79 5.64 3.62
N GLU A 18 -1.34 6.54 2.76
CA GLU A 18 -0.59 7.75 3.14
C GLU A 18 -1.42 8.66 4.06
N PHE A 19 -2.72 8.78 3.81
CA PHE A 19 -3.63 9.52 4.67
C PHE A 19 -3.77 8.92 6.08
N CYS A 20 -3.57 7.61 6.24
CA CYS A 20 -3.56 6.98 7.56
C CYS A 20 -2.34 7.40 8.40
N SER A 21 -1.21 7.72 7.74
CA SER A 21 0.05 8.06 8.37
C SER A 21 0.18 9.54 8.75
N LEU A 22 -0.80 10.37 8.39
CA LEU A 22 -0.76 11.80 8.69
C LEU A 22 -0.78 12.08 10.19
N ASN A 23 0.07 13.01 10.62
CA ASN A 23 0.04 13.54 11.97
C ASN A 23 -1.16 14.48 12.18
N SER A 24 -1.35 14.94 13.42
CA SER A 24 -2.51 15.75 13.80
C SER A 24 -2.60 17.10 13.07
N ILE A 25 -1.48 17.69 12.64
CA ILE A 25 -1.45 18.94 11.88
C ILE A 25 -1.86 18.67 10.43
N GLU A 26 -1.27 17.64 9.83
CA GLU A 26 -1.56 17.23 8.46
C GLU A 26 -3.02 16.79 8.28
N LYS A 27 -3.60 16.09 9.25
CA LYS A 27 -5.04 15.73 9.25
C LYS A 27 -5.95 16.97 9.22
N LYS A 28 -5.60 18.03 9.96
CA LYS A 28 -6.36 19.29 9.93
C LYS A 28 -6.25 19.97 8.56
N ALA A 29 -5.05 20.00 7.98
CA ALA A 29 -4.83 20.55 6.65
C ALA A 29 -5.59 19.75 5.58
N MET A 30 -5.55 18.41 5.67
CA MET A 30 -6.29 17.50 4.80
C MET A 30 -7.80 17.76 4.84
N ALA A 31 -8.38 17.90 6.04
CA ALA A 31 -9.80 18.23 6.18
C ALA A 31 -10.17 19.57 5.50
N ILE A 32 -9.28 20.57 5.53
CA ILE A 32 -9.49 21.84 4.82
C ILE A 32 -9.46 21.62 3.29
N VAL A 33 -8.49 20.85 2.80
CA VAL A 33 -8.35 20.53 1.36
C VAL A 33 -9.57 19.75 0.83
N PHE A 34 -10.12 18.82 1.62
CA PHE A 34 -11.31 18.08 1.20
C PHE A 34 -12.61 18.87 1.40
N ASN A 35 -12.68 19.77 2.39
CA ASN A 35 -13.79 20.71 2.48
C ASN A 35 -13.87 21.66 1.28
N THR A 36 -12.76 21.93 0.58
CA THR A 36 -12.75 22.77 -0.63
C THR A 36 -13.00 21.97 -1.92
N THR A 37 -12.85 20.64 -1.91
CA THR A 37 -12.87 19.80 -3.13
C THR A 37 -13.94 18.69 -3.14
N GLY A 38 -14.59 18.41 -2.02
CA GLY A 38 -15.57 17.32 -1.87
C GLY A 38 -15.00 16.07 -1.19
N ASN A 39 -15.84 15.02 -1.09
CA ASN A 39 -15.73 13.88 -0.17
C ASN A 39 -14.31 13.34 0.11
N GLU A 40 -13.88 13.56 1.34
CA GLU A 40 -12.70 12.93 1.95
C GLU A 40 -12.92 11.41 2.05
N PRO A 41 -12.00 10.57 1.51
CA PRO A 41 -12.04 9.15 1.82
C PRO A 41 -11.66 8.98 3.29
N ALA A 42 -12.55 8.42 4.12
CA ALA A 42 -12.21 8.07 5.50
C ALA A 42 -11.02 7.10 5.50
N PRO A 43 -9.81 7.54 5.87
CA PRO A 43 -8.62 6.74 5.64
C PRO A 43 -8.55 5.66 6.72
N SER A 44 -8.46 4.40 6.30
CA SER A 44 -8.18 3.28 7.18
C SER A 44 -7.22 2.30 6.51
N ILE A 45 -6.38 1.65 7.31
CA ILE A 45 -5.45 0.64 6.82
C ILE A 45 -6.20 -0.51 6.14
N SER A 46 -7.35 -0.92 6.69
CA SER A 46 -8.20 -1.97 6.11
C SER A 46 -8.77 -1.59 4.74
N SER A 47 -9.18 -0.32 4.56
CA SER A 47 -9.65 0.18 3.27
C SER A 47 -8.51 0.21 2.23
N ALA A 48 -7.32 0.67 2.62
CA ALA A 48 -6.14 0.64 1.75
C ALA A 48 -5.80 -0.80 1.36
N GLN A 49 -5.76 -1.73 2.32
CA GLN A 49 -5.49 -3.15 2.09
C GLN A 49 -6.49 -3.76 1.09
N SER A 50 -7.79 -3.49 1.25
CA SER A 50 -8.83 -3.98 0.32
C SER A 50 -8.61 -3.50 -1.12
N ILE A 51 -8.16 -2.25 -1.30
CA ILE A 51 -7.86 -1.70 -2.62
C ILE A 51 -6.58 -2.34 -3.20
N PHE A 52 -5.55 -2.55 -2.38
CA PHE A 52 -4.35 -3.24 -2.82
C PHE A 52 -4.60 -4.72 -3.16
N LEU A 53 -5.51 -5.40 -2.48
CA LEU A 53 -5.94 -6.75 -2.84
C LEU A 53 -6.61 -6.79 -4.22
N GLN A 54 -7.39 -5.76 -4.57
CA GLN A 54 -7.94 -5.62 -5.92
C GLN A 54 -6.83 -5.38 -6.96
N SER A 55 -5.85 -4.51 -6.64
CA SER A 55 -4.67 -4.29 -7.50
C SER A 55 -3.89 -5.60 -7.72
N TYR A 56 -3.67 -6.37 -6.65
CA TYR A 56 -2.98 -7.66 -6.68
C TYR A 56 -3.74 -8.69 -7.52
N GLY A 57 -5.07 -8.76 -7.37
CA GLY A 57 -5.92 -9.61 -8.21
C GLY A 57 -5.87 -9.25 -9.70
N ALA A 58 -5.62 -7.99 -10.03
CA ALA A 58 -5.43 -7.55 -11.42
C ALA A 58 -4.00 -7.76 -11.95
N CYS A 59 -2.98 -7.66 -11.09
CA CYS A 59 -1.57 -7.88 -11.45
C CYS A 59 -0.74 -8.30 -10.22
N ALA A 60 -0.58 -9.61 -10.02
CA ALA A 60 0.13 -10.17 -8.86
C ALA A 60 1.65 -9.87 -8.87
N THR A 61 2.24 -9.65 -10.05
CA THR A 61 3.66 -9.37 -10.22
C THR A 61 4.03 -7.89 -10.04
N TYR A 62 3.05 -7.04 -9.72
CA TYR A 62 3.33 -5.61 -9.50
C TYR A 62 3.93 -5.39 -8.11
N LEU A 63 5.27 -5.40 -8.05
CA LEU A 63 6.08 -5.29 -6.82
C LEU A 63 5.62 -4.22 -5.81
N PRO A 64 5.28 -2.98 -6.22
CA PRO A 64 4.78 -1.98 -5.27
C PRO A 64 3.50 -2.42 -4.54
N THR A 65 2.59 -3.14 -5.20
CA THR A 65 1.38 -3.64 -4.52
C THR A 65 1.72 -4.63 -3.41
N LEU A 66 2.66 -5.56 -3.66
CA LEU A 66 3.09 -6.51 -2.63
C LEU A 66 3.76 -5.81 -1.44
N TYR A 67 4.59 -4.80 -1.70
CA TYR A 67 5.19 -3.98 -0.65
C TYR A 67 4.12 -3.34 0.26
N TYR A 68 3.13 -2.67 -0.33
CA TYR A 68 2.08 -2.01 0.45
C TYR A 68 1.10 -3.00 1.11
N LEU A 69 0.86 -4.18 0.53
CA LEU A 69 0.13 -5.25 1.22
C LEU A 69 0.90 -5.71 2.48
N GLY A 70 2.22 -5.89 2.37
CA GLY A 70 3.08 -6.18 3.51
C GLY A 70 2.97 -5.10 4.61
N MET A 71 3.05 -3.83 4.23
CA MET A 71 2.89 -2.69 5.14
C MET A 71 1.52 -2.68 5.83
N CYS A 72 0.43 -2.88 5.07
CA CYS A 72 -0.92 -2.94 5.64
C CYS A 72 -1.05 -4.09 6.64
N CYS A 73 -0.57 -5.28 6.28
CA CYS A 73 -0.60 -6.45 7.16
C CYS A 73 0.19 -6.20 8.46
N ILE A 74 1.38 -5.60 8.38
CA ILE A 74 2.16 -5.21 9.57
C ILE A 74 1.37 -4.23 10.45
N SER A 75 0.79 -3.18 9.86
CA SER A 75 0.00 -2.18 10.58
C SER A 75 -1.26 -2.76 11.23
N LEU A 76 -1.83 -3.83 10.67
CA LEU A 76 -2.97 -4.56 11.22
C LEU A 76 -2.58 -5.66 12.22
N GLY A 77 -1.29 -5.91 12.44
CA GLY A 77 -0.78 -6.99 13.29
C GLY A 77 -0.79 -8.38 12.64
N ASP A 78 -1.15 -8.48 11.36
CA ASP A 78 -1.18 -9.72 10.58
C ASP A 78 0.22 -10.06 10.03
N LYS A 79 1.10 -10.53 10.92
CA LYS A 79 2.47 -10.89 10.57
C LYS A 79 2.57 -12.04 9.56
N GLU A 80 1.60 -12.96 9.54
CA GLU A 80 1.63 -14.12 8.65
C GLU A 80 1.43 -13.70 7.19
N ASN A 81 0.38 -12.92 6.91
CA ASN A 81 0.19 -12.41 5.55
C ASN A 81 1.25 -11.38 5.16
N ALA A 82 1.78 -10.61 6.12
CA ALA A 82 2.92 -9.74 5.84
C ALA A 82 4.12 -10.54 5.31
N LYS A 83 4.49 -11.64 5.99
CA LYS A 83 5.58 -12.52 5.54
C LYS A 83 5.30 -13.08 4.15
N LYS A 84 4.06 -13.52 3.88
CA LYS A 84 3.65 -14.06 2.58
C LYS A 84 3.92 -13.06 1.45
N TYR A 85 3.34 -11.86 1.51
CA TYR A 85 3.46 -10.88 0.44
C TYR A 85 4.89 -10.34 0.27
N LEU A 86 5.60 -10.12 1.38
CA LEU A 86 6.99 -9.66 1.32
C LEU A 86 7.93 -10.72 0.74
N THR A 87 7.73 -12.00 1.09
CA THR A 87 8.50 -13.11 0.51
C THR A 87 8.27 -13.20 -0.99
N GLU A 88 7.01 -13.11 -1.43
CA GLU A 88 6.63 -13.10 -2.85
C GLU A 88 7.23 -11.92 -3.61
N ALA A 89 7.32 -10.73 -3.00
CA ALA A 89 8.03 -9.60 -3.61
C ALA A 89 9.53 -9.88 -3.73
N THR A 90 10.15 -10.47 -2.72
CA THR A 90 11.59 -10.73 -2.73
C THR A 90 12.02 -11.87 -3.65
N SER A 91 11.11 -12.77 -4.03
CA SER A 91 11.41 -13.86 -4.97
C SER A 91 11.28 -13.45 -6.45
N GLN A 92 10.71 -12.29 -6.74
CA GLN A 92 10.57 -11.79 -8.11
C GLN A 92 11.86 -11.18 -8.64
N THR A 93 12.08 -11.28 -9.95
CA THR A 93 13.17 -10.57 -10.63
C THR A 93 12.83 -9.09 -10.76
N ALA A 94 13.56 -8.23 -10.05
CA ALA A 94 13.37 -6.79 -10.13
C ALA A 94 14.43 -6.10 -11.01
N GLU A 95 13.95 -5.30 -11.96
CA GLU A 95 14.77 -4.42 -12.80
C GLU A 95 14.48 -2.94 -12.50
N GLY A 96 15.45 -2.08 -12.79
CA GLY A 96 15.31 -0.64 -12.65
C GLY A 96 14.89 -0.20 -11.24
N CYS A 97 13.84 0.62 -11.16
CA CYS A 97 13.34 1.20 -9.91
C CYS A 97 12.77 0.17 -8.92
N TYR A 98 12.42 -1.04 -9.38
CA TYR A 98 11.87 -2.08 -8.50
C TYR A 98 12.91 -2.72 -7.59
N ARG A 99 14.21 -2.57 -7.87
CA ARG A 99 15.27 -3.06 -6.96
C ARG A 99 15.23 -2.37 -5.59
N GLY A 100 14.88 -1.08 -5.57
CA GLY A 100 14.68 -0.34 -4.33
C GLY A 100 13.53 -0.91 -3.52
N VAL A 101 12.37 -1.12 -4.17
CA VAL A 101 11.18 -1.71 -3.55
C VAL A 101 11.47 -3.10 -2.98
N GLN A 102 12.22 -3.94 -3.71
CA GLN A 102 12.60 -5.28 -3.25
C GLN A 102 13.54 -5.24 -2.03
N ALA A 103 14.46 -4.28 -1.98
CA ALA A 103 15.32 -4.05 -0.82
C ALA A 103 14.49 -3.63 0.41
N ASP A 104 13.50 -2.75 0.22
CA ASP A 104 12.59 -2.33 1.29
C ASP A 104 11.75 -3.50 1.79
N CYS A 105 11.21 -4.34 0.90
CA CYS A 105 10.52 -5.58 1.26
C CYS A 105 11.40 -6.51 2.11
N THR A 106 12.67 -6.67 1.72
CA THR A 106 13.64 -7.48 2.46
C THR A 106 13.86 -6.94 3.87
N ASN A 107 13.91 -5.62 4.04
CA ASN A 107 14.09 -4.98 5.34
C ASN A 107 12.85 -5.11 6.22
N LEU A 108 11.65 -4.98 5.66
CA LEU A 108 10.40 -5.21 6.38
C LEU A 108 10.25 -6.66 6.82
N LEU A 109 10.61 -7.62 5.97
CA LEU A 109 10.50 -9.05 6.29
C LEU A 109 11.30 -9.43 7.55
N LYS A 110 12.45 -8.77 7.77
CA LYS A 110 13.27 -8.95 8.99
C LYS A 110 12.57 -8.50 10.27
N GLN A 111 11.60 -7.59 10.17
CA GLN A 111 10.83 -7.05 11.30
C GLN A 111 9.61 -7.91 11.64
N CYS A 112 9.17 -8.77 10.72
CA CYS A 112 8.04 -9.67 10.93
C CYS A 112 8.35 -10.87 11.84
N LYS A 113 9.55 -10.95 12.45
CA LYS A 113 9.95 -12.06 13.34
C LYS A 113 8.92 -12.35 14.42
#